data_AF-A0A6G1GP10-F1
#
_entry.id   AF-A0A6G1GP10-F1
#
_cell.length_a   1.000
_cell.length_b   1.000
_cell.length_c   1.000
_cell.angle_alpha   90.00
_cell.angle_beta   90.00
_cell.angle_gamma   90.00
#
_symmetry.space_group_name_H-M   'P 1'
#
loop_
_entity.id
_entity.type
_entity.pdbx_description
1 polymer ?
#
loop_
_entity_poly.entity_id
_entity_poly.type
_entity_poly.pdbx_seq_one_letter_code
_entity_poly.pdbx_strand_id
1 'polypeptide(L)'
;MSAPLNNYFVPGFGISRWVIQSEIRYFCGPDAIVRPYTHQGRDGFLVTTSGPALTKEQIQDLKTSSQEYEERQAEKEGCDGWFVNQPIVVGQRQRRSG
;
A
#
# COMPACT_ATOMS: atom_id res chain seq x y z
N MET A 1 -23.93 19.89 -6.56
CA MET A 1 -24.13 18.98 -5.42
C MET A 1 -22.85 18.20 -5.24
N SER A 2 -22.19 18.29 -4.09
CA SER A 2 -21.02 17.45 -3.80
C SER A 2 -21.50 16.02 -3.59
N ALA A 3 -21.04 15.08 -4.43
CA ALA A 3 -21.30 13.67 -4.21
C ALA A 3 -20.75 13.25 -2.84
N PRO A 4 -21.44 12.36 -2.09
CA PRO A 4 -20.95 11.88 -0.81
C PRO A 4 -19.60 11.17 -1.00
N LEU A 5 -18.58 11.61 -0.25
CA LEU A 5 -17.26 10.99 -0.28
C LEU A 5 -17.30 9.64 0.45
N ASN A 6 -16.95 8.58 -0.27
CA ASN A 6 -16.76 7.26 0.28
C ASN A 6 -15.37 7.17 0.95
N ASN A 7 -15.34 6.63 2.17
CA ASN A 7 -14.12 6.44 2.94
C ASN A 7 -14.04 4.99 3.39
N TYR A 8 -13.03 4.26 2.92
CA TYR A 8 -12.87 2.84 3.25
C TYR A 8 -11.41 2.45 3.44
N PHE A 9 -11.23 1.38 4.21
CA PHE A 9 -9.92 0.83 4.55
C PHE A 9 -9.55 -0.29 3.58
N VAL A 10 -8.32 -0.22 3.05
CA VAL A 10 -7.70 -1.25 2.23
C VAL A 10 -6.53 -1.85 3.02
N PRO A 11 -6.52 -3.16 3.31
CA PRO A 11 -5.38 -3.82 3.95
C PRO A 11 -4.10 -3.66 3.11
N GLY A 12 -2.97 -3.33 3.75
CA GLY A 12 -1.73 -3.02 3.04
C GLY A 12 -0.94 -4.24 2.57
N PHE A 13 -1.32 -5.45 2.97
CA PHE A 13 -0.55 -6.66 2.67
C PHE A 13 -0.45 -6.93 1.16
N GLY A 14 0.78 -6.92 0.64
CA GLY A 14 1.09 -7.13 -0.77
C GLY A 14 0.77 -5.94 -1.68
N ILE A 15 0.51 -4.76 -1.12
CA ILE A 15 0.27 -3.53 -1.91
C ILE A 15 1.36 -2.51 -1.58
N SER A 16 2.16 -2.18 -2.58
CA SER A 16 3.16 -1.13 -2.52
C SER A 16 2.49 0.23 -2.41
N ARG A 17 2.99 1.04 -1.48
CA ARG A 17 2.54 2.42 -1.29
C ARG A 17 2.65 3.23 -2.58
N TRP A 18 3.71 3.00 -3.36
CA TRP A 18 3.96 3.75 -4.59
C TRP A 18 2.92 3.42 -5.66
N VAL A 19 2.59 2.14 -5.79
CA VAL A 19 1.61 1.64 -6.77
C VAL A 19 0.21 2.13 -6.43
N ILE A 20 -0.26 1.95 -5.20
CA ILE A 20 -1.61 2.41 -4.83
C ILE A 20 -1.75 3.93 -4.95
N GLN A 21 -0.72 4.72 -4.62
CA GLN A 21 -0.75 6.17 -4.81
C GLN A 21 -0.82 6.60 -6.27
N SER A 22 -0.16 5.84 -7.16
CA SER A 22 -0.18 6.10 -8.59
C SER A 22 -1.51 5.70 -9.24
N GLU A 23 -2.01 4.50 -8.92
CA GLU A 23 -3.11 3.87 -9.63
C GLU A 23 -4.50 4.17 -9.06
N ILE A 24 -4.62 4.62 -7.80
CA ILE A 24 -5.94 4.82 -7.17
C ILE A 24 -6.84 5.77 -7.96
N ARG A 25 -6.26 6.79 -8.61
CA ARG A 25 -7.02 7.75 -9.41
C ARG A 25 -7.58 7.16 -10.69
N TYR A 26 -6.94 6.13 -11.24
CA TYR A 26 -7.44 5.41 -12.40
C TYR A 26 -8.68 4.58 -12.05
N PHE A 27 -8.65 3.89 -10.90
CA PHE A 27 -9.77 3.04 -10.48
C PHE A 27 -10.94 3.81 -9.85
N CYS A 28 -10.63 4.81 -9.03
CA CYS A 28 -11.61 5.48 -8.18
C CYS A 28 -11.95 6.91 -8.64
N GLY A 29 -11.32 7.43 -9.69
CA GLY A 29 -11.53 8.78 -10.19
C GLY A 29 -10.44 9.79 -9.79
N PRO A 30 -10.38 10.95 -10.48
CA PRO A 30 -9.27 11.91 -10.35
C PRO A 30 -9.17 12.57 -8.97
N ASP A 31 -10.27 12.61 -8.22
CA ASP A 31 -10.37 13.14 -6.86
C ASP A 31 -10.06 12.09 -5.79
N ALA A 32 -9.75 10.85 -6.17
CA ALA A 32 -9.40 9.80 -5.23
C ALA A 32 -8.07 10.10 -4.54
N ILE A 33 -8.09 10.03 -3.21
CA ILE A 33 -6.93 10.25 -2.33
C ILE A 33 -6.68 8.98 -1.54
N VAL A 34 -5.41 8.60 -1.41
CA VAL A 34 -4.99 7.49 -0.58
C VAL A 34 -3.87 7.92 0.38
N ARG A 35 -3.96 7.49 1.64
CA ARG A 35 -2.94 7.73 2.66
C ARG A 35 -2.70 6.48 3.52
N PRO A 36 -1.49 6.30 4.05
CA PRO A 36 -1.24 5.26 5.05
C PRO A 36 -2.19 5.41 6.24
N TYR A 37 -2.70 4.30 6.73
CA TYR A 37 -3.64 4.27 7.84
C TYR A 37 -3.57 2.94 8.57
N THR A 38 -3.74 2.97 9.89
CA THR A 38 -3.84 1.76 10.71
C THR A 38 -5.27 1.64 11.22
N HIS A 39 -5.95 0.55 10.87
CA HIS A 39 -7.32 0.26 11.31
C HIS A 39 -7.32 -0.94 12.24
N GLN A 40 -7.65 -0.73 13.52
CA GLN A 40 -7.71 -1.79 14.54
C GLN A 40 -6.41 -2.63 14.62
N GLY A 41 -5.26 -1.96 14.54
CA GLY A 41 -3.94 -2.62 14.57
C GLY A 41 -3.53 -3.31 13.27
N ARG A 42 -4.31 -3.17 12.18
CA ARG A 42 -3.92 -3.61 10.84
C ARG A 42 -3.44 -2.44 10.02
N ASP A 43 -2.22 -2.53 9.53
CA ASP A 43 -1.66 -1.52 8.63
C ASP A 43 -2.22 -1.66 7.21
N GLY A 44 -2.42 -0.51 6.59
CA GLY A 44 -2.93 -0.41 5.24
C GLY A 44 -3.12 1.04 4.82
N PHE A 45 -4.20 1.27 4.11
CA PHE A 45 -4.48 2.54 3.47
C PHE A 45 -5.92 2.97 3.71
N LEU A 46 -6.12 4.26 3.94
CA LEU A 46 -7.43 4.89 3.87
C LEU A 46 -7.59 5.51 2.50
N VAL A 47 -8.62 5.06 1.78
CA VAL A 47 -9.02 5.62 0.49
C VAL A 47 -10.24 6.50 0.70
N THR A 48 -10.16 7.72 0.17
CA THR A 48 -11.24 8.69 0.10
C THR A 48 -11.53 9.00 -1.36
N THR A 49 -12.75 8.77 -1.83
CA THR A 49 -13.14 9.03 -3.23
C THR A 49 -14.63 9.38 -3.35
N SER A 50 -15.03 10.12 -4.37
CA SER A 50 -16.45 10.26 -4.75
C SER A 50 -16.99 9.05 -5.55
N GLY A 51 -16.11 8.17 -6.03
CA GLY A 51 -16.44 6.97 -6.79
C GLY A 51 -16.81 5.74 -5.95
N PRO A 52 -17.10 4.61 -6.61
CA PRO A 52 -17.34 3.33 -5.92
C PRO A 52 -16.07 2.84 -5.19
N ALA A 53 -16.25 1.94 -4.23
CA ALA A 53 -15.13 1.26 -3.59
C ALA A 53 -14.43 0.32 -4.58
N LEU A 54 -13.13 0.08 -4.37
CA LEU A 54 -12.36 -0.88 -5.18
C LEU A 54 -13.01 -2.26 -5.20
N THR A 55 -13.08 -2.86 -6.39
CA THR A 55 -13.53 -4.25 -6.54
C THR A 55 -12.43 -5.23 -6.13
N LYS A 56 -12.82 -6.50 -5.95
CA LYS A 56 -11.87 -7.56 -5.61
C LYS A 56 -10.79 -7.70 -6.68
N GLU A 57 -11.18 -7.62 -7.95
CA GLU A 57 -10.32 -7.73 -9.12
C GLU A 57 -9.32 -6.57 -9.16
N GLN A 58 -9.78 -5.34 -8.94
CA GLN A 58 -8.89 -4.16 -8.89
C GLN A 58 -7.87 -4.25 -7.74
N ILE A 59 -8.25 -4.83 -6.60
CA ILE A 59 -7.31 -5.10 -5.50
C ILE A 59 -6.27 -6.14 -5.90
N GLN A 60 -6.63 -7.15 -6.70
CA GLN A 60 -5.66 -8.12 -7.22
C GLN A 60 -4.71 -7.48 -8.23
N ASP A 61 -5.24 -6.61 -9.12
CA ASP A 61 -4.42 -5.88 -10.08
C ASP A 61 -3.38 -5.01 -9.36
N LEU A 62 -3.80 -4.27 -8.31
CA LEU A 62 -2.89 -3.49 -7.47
C LEU A 62 -1.79 -4.34 -6.84
N LYS A 63 -2.10 -5.58 -6.41
CA LYS A 63 -1.10 -6.50 -5.84
C LYS A 63 -0.11 -6.98 -6.89
N THR A 64 -0.60 -7.34 -8.07
CA THR A 64 0.24 -7.76 -9.21
C THR A 64 1.16 -6.61 -9.65
N SER A 65 0.62 -5.41 -9.85
CA SER A 65 1.42 -4.20 -10.13
C SER A 65 2.43 -3.90 -9.03
N SER A 66 2.07 -4.12 -7.77
CA SER A 66 2.99 -3.95 -6.63
C SER A 66 4.15 -4.93 -6.67
N GLN A 67 3.87 -6.20 -6.96
CA GLN A 67 4.89 -7.23 -7.11
C GLN A 67 5.84 -6.89 -8.27
N GLU A 68 5.31 -6.57 -9.45
CA GLU A 68 6.13 -6.19 -10.61
C GLU A 68 6.98 -4.93 -10.34
N TYR A 69 6.39 -3.95 -9.65
CA TYR A 69 7.10 -2.73 -9.26
C TYR A 69 8.28 -3.07 -8.35
N GLU A 70 8.06 -3.93 -7.35
CA GLU A 70 9.10 -4.38 -6.43
C GLU A 70 10.23 -5.15 -7.16
N GLU A 71 9.87 -6.08 -8.05
CA GLU A 71 10.84 -6.84 -8.87
C GLU A 71 11.70 -5.91 -9.75
N ARG A 72 11.07 -4.92 -10.41
CA ARG A 72 11.80 -3.94 -11.24
C ARG A 72 12.69 -3.02 -10.40
N GLN A 73 12.28 -2.67 -9.19
CA GLN A 73 13.10 -1.86 -8.29
C GLN A 73 14.32 -2.65 -7.81
N ALA A 74 14.16 -3.93 -7.48
CA ALA A 74 15.25 -4.82 -7.11
C ALA A 74 16.30 -4.97 -8.23
N GLU A 75 15.85 -5.13 -9.48
CA GLU A 75 16.73 -5.22 -10.66
C GLU A 75 17.55 -3.94 -10.87
N LYS A 76 16.90 -2.77 -10.74
CA LYS A 76 17.56 -1.46 -10.95
C LYS A 76 18.61 -1.12 -9.89
N GLU A 77 18.40 -1.54 -8.66
CA GLU A 77 19.34 -1.28 -7.57
C GLU A 77 20.58 -2.19 -7.63
N GLY A 78 20.65 -3.13 -8.58
CA GLY A 78 21.77 -4.06 -8.73
C GLY A 78 21.95 -4.99 -7.53
N CYS A 79 20.99 -4.99 -6.62
CA CYS A 79 20.93 -5.88 -5.47
C CYS A 79 20.27 -7.18 -5.94
N ASP A 80 21.11 -8.13 -6.32
CA ASP A 80 20.74 -9.55 -6.44
C ASP A 80 20.00 -9.98 -5.16
N GLY A 81 18.67 -10.06 -5.24
CA GLY A 81 17.82 -10.47 -4.12
C GLY A 81 17.34 -9.38 -3.15
N TRP A 82 17.03 -8.15 -3.59
CA TRP A 82 16.30 -7.18 -2.75
C TRP A 82 14.86 -7.68 -2.44
N PHE A 83 14.77 -8.56 -1.44
CA PHE A 83 13.54 -9.08 -0.88
C PHE A 83 12.91 -7.95 -0.05
N VAL A 84 11.99 -7.17 -0.63
CA VAL A 84 11.37 -5.99 0.02
C VAL A 84 10.62 -6.35 1.31
N ASN A 85 10.21 -7.62 1.41
CA ASN A 85 9.59 -8.21 2.60
C ASN A 85 10.60 -8.92 3.52
N GLN A 86 11.90 -8.60 3.43
CA GLN A 86 12.90 -9.13 4.35
C GLN A 86 12.54 -8.72 5.77
N PRO A 87 12.50 -9.66 6.72
CA PRO A 87 12.32 -9.32 8.12
C PRO A 87 13.36 -8.28 8.54
N ILE A 88 12.90 -7.06 8.85
CA ILE A 88 13.76 -6.01 9.38
C ILE A 88 14.01 -6.34 10.84
N VAL A 89 15.27 -6.53 11.22
CA VAL A 89 15.65 -6.75 12.61
C VAL A 89 15.41 -5.46 13.39
N VAL A 90 14.31 -5.41 14.14
CA VAL A 90 14.05 -4.34 15.11
C VAL A 90 14.92 -4.63 16.32
N GLY A 91 16.08 -3.96 16.42
CA GLY A 91 17.10 -4.22 17.43
C GLY A 91 16.49 -4.42 18.83
N GLN A 92 16.81 -5.55 19.47
CA GLN A 92 16.45 -5.80 20.85
C GLN A 92 17.09 -4.71 21.71
N ARG A 93 16.27 -3.82 22.29
CA ARG A 93 16.73 -2.86 23.30
C ARG A 93 17.50 -3.63 24.36
N GLN A 94 18.82 -3.48 24.37
CA GLN A 94 19.68 -4.06 25.38
C GLN A 94 19.29 -3.40 26.70
N ARG A 95 18.49 -4.10 27.50
CA ARG A 95 18.16 -3.69 28.86
C ARG A 95 19.49 -3.66 29.61
N ARG A 96 20.07 -2.47 29.76
CA ARG A 96 21.16 -2.24 30.70
C ARG A 96 20.58 -2.47 32.08
N SER A 97 20.80 -3.66 32.61
CA SER A 97 20.65 -3.98 34.03
C SER A 97 21.69 -3.16 34.78
N GLY A 98 21.22 -2.20 35.58
CA GLY A 98 21.99 -1.58 36.65
C GLY A 98 21.62 -2.21 37.98
#